data_AF-A0A932WXW7-F1
#
_entry.id   AF-A0A932WXW7-F1
#
_cell.length_a   1.000
_cell.length_b   1.000
_cell.length_c   1.000
_cell.angle_alpha   90.00
_cell.angle_beta   90.00
_cell.angle_gamma   90.00
#
_symmetry.space_group_name_H-M   'P 1'
#
loop_
_entity.id
_entity.type
_entity.pdbx_description
1 polymer ?
#
loop_
_entity_poly.entity_id
_entity_poly.type
_entity_poly.pdbx_seq_one_letter_code
_entity_poly.pdbx_strand_id
1 'polypeptide(L)'
;PLTYSKNKWSFRFRVWHWSGHLGDEYMVNHPNVKRVNPSNEIVDFFASYQFNESLRFYLGPAVIVHSDPTFPWKPLYIEYGSEIRFVGTKFLKQRLYGTLFMTFHFRNMQELSWNFDGTYRAGYEFSKLQGIGRKVRFYIEYHRGYCYEGQFSKERDHYMQYNLCYGF
;
A
#
# COMPACT_ATOMS: atom_id res chain seq x y z
N PRO A 1 -14.68 3.52 -3.44
CA PRO A 1 -13.74 3.60 -4.59
C PRO A 1 -14.47 3.16 -5.87
N LEU A 2 -14.16 3.78 -7.01
CA LEU A 2 -14.69 3.37 -8.32
C LEU A 2 -13.64 2.50 -9.02
N THR A 3 -14.04 1.32 -9.50
CA THR A 3 -13.13 0.37 -10.15
C THR A 3 -13.69 -0.06 -11.50
N TYR A 4 -12.85 -0.11 -12.52
CA TYR A 4 -13.22 -0.58 -13.85
C TYR A 4 -12.12 -1.47 -14.42
N SER A 5 -12.47 -2.64 -14.94
CA SER A 5 -11.52 -3.59 -15.51
C SER A 5 -11.97 -4.01 -16.90
N LYS A 6 -11.05 -3.99 -17.86
CA LYS A 6 -11.28 -4.46 -19.23
C LYS A 6 -10.02 -5.17 -19.74
N ASN A 7 -10.17 -6.44 -20.10
CA ASN A 7 -9.08 -7.29 -20.56
C ASN A 7 -7.91 -7.30 -19.56
N LYS A 8 -6.71 -6.96 -20.02
CA LYS A 8 -5.48 -6.88 -19.22
C LYS A 8 -5.38 -5.60 -18.37
N TRP A 9 -6.29 -4.65 -18.50
CA TRP A 9 -6.23 -3.37 -17.80
C TRP A 9 -7.25 -3.32 -16.66
N SER A 10 -6.84 -2.76 -15.52
CA SER A 10 -7.74 -2.40 -14.42
C SER A 10 -7.42 -1.02 -13.90
N PHE A 11 -8.46 -0.24 -13.63
CA PHE A 11 -8.40 1.14 -13.20
C PHE A 11 -9.14 1.31 -11.87
N ARG A 12 -8.65 2.20 -11.02
CA ARG A 12 -9.28 2.52 -9.74
C ARG A 12 -9.15 4.01 -9.46
N PHE A 13 -10.27 4.66 -9.18
CA PHE A 13 -10.32 6.03 -8.70
C PHE A 13 -10.79 6.05 -7.24
N ARG A 14 -10.12 6.83 -6.39
CA ARG A 14 -10.46 6.95 -4.97
C ARG A 14 -10.41 8.40 -4.51
N VAL A 15 -11.36 8.73 -3.65
CA VAL A 15 -11.27 9.86 -2.73
C VAL A 15 -11.25 9.24 -1.33
N TRP A 16 -10.27 9.62 -0.51
CA TRP A 16 -10.09 9.03 0.81
C TRP A 16 -9.38 10.00 1.75
N HIS A 17 -9.46 9.70 3.04
CA HIS A 17 -8.89 10.51 4.10
C HIS A 17 -7.83 9.70 4.85
N TRP A 18 -6.68 10.31 5.11
CA TRP A 18 -5.56 9.76 5.85
C TRP A 18 -5.29 10.61 7.08
N SER A 19 -5.54 10.05 8.26
CA SER A 19 -5.20 10.69 9.53
C SER A 19 -4.45 9.74 10.46
N GLY A 20 -3.66 10.32 11.36
CA GLY A 20 -2.90 9.55 12.35
C GLY A 20 -2.83 10.28 13.68
N HIS A 21 -3.23 9.59 14.74
CA HIS A 21 -3.29 10.10 16.12
C HIS A 21 -2.22 9.47 17.02
N LEU A 22 -1.18 8.87 16.42
CA LEU A 22 -0.13 8.22 17.18
C LEU A 22 0.60 9.26 18.06
N GLY A 23 0.55 9.04 19.38
CA GLY A 23 1.17 9.91 20.37
C GLY A 23 0.29 11.04 20.91
N ASP A 24 -0.97 11.15 20.48
CA ASP A 24 -1.88 12.21 20.95
C ASP A 24 -2.06 12.20 22.47
N GLU A 25 -2.26 11.03 23.08
CA GLU A 25 -2.43 10.88 24.54
C GLU A 25 -1.19 11.33 25.32
N TYR A 26 0.01 11.08 24.78
CA TYR A 26 1.25 11.53 25.39
C TYR A 26 1.34 13.06 25.38
N MET A 27 1.02 13.69 24.24
CA MET A 27 1.06 15.15 24.07
C MET A 27 0.04 15.87 24.96
N VAL A 28 -1.15 15.29 25.17
CA VAL A 28 -2.15 15.83 26.11
C VAL A 28 -1.60 15.92 27.53
N ASN A 29 -0.79 14.95 27.95
CA ASN A 29 -0.20 14.92 29.29
C ASN A 29 1.13 15.68 29.41
N HIS A 30 1.68 16.20 28.30
CA HIS A 30 2.96 16.92 28.26
C HIS A 30 2.80 18.24 27.51
N PRO A 31 2.33 19.32 28.19
CA PRO A 31 2.01 20.61 27.55
C PRO A 31 3.16 21.28 26.78
N ASN A 32 4.39 20.87 27.06
CA ASN A 32 5.59 21.37 26.40
C ASN A 32 5.79 20.78 24.99
N VAL A 33 5.05 19.73 24.62
CA VAL A 33 5.13 19.11 23.30
C VAL A 33 4.04 19.72 22.41
N LYS A 34 4.46 20.34 21.31
CA LYS A 34 3.52 20.93 20.33
C LYS A 34 2.76 19.81 19.63
N ARG A 35 1.45 19.73 19.86
CA ARG A 35 0.56 18.85 19.11
C ARG A 35 0.40 19.33 17.67
N VAL A 36 0.56 18.41 16.73
CA VAL A 36 0.22 18.58 15.31
C VAL A 36 -0.80 17.54 14.91
N ASN A 37 -1.58 17.82 13.87
CA ASN A 37 -2.63 16.94 13.39
C ASN A 37 -2.32 16.46 11.96
N PRO A 38 -1.70 15.29 11.79
CA PRO A 38 -1.53 14.65 10.50
C PRO A 38 -2.91 14.20 9.98
N SER A 39 -3.46 14.98 9.05
CA SER A 39 -4.77 14.74 8.43
C SER A 39 -4.76 15.27 7.01
N ASN A 40 -5.07 14.39 6.05
CA ASN A 40 -5.00 14.66 4.62
C ASN A 40 -6.20 14.07 3.87
N GLU A 41 -6.81 14.85 2.99
CA GLU A 41 -7.78 14.40 2.00
C GLU A 41 -7.08 14.18 0.66
N ILE A 42 -7.31 13.03 0.06
CA ILE A 42 -6.51 12.54 -1.06
C ILE A 42 -7.43 12.08 -2.19
N VAL A 43 -7.06 12.43 -3.41
CA VAL A 43 -7.62 11.90 -4.65
C VAL A 43 -6.52 11.13 -5.38
N ASP A 44 -6.79 9.86 -5.70
CA ASP A 44 -5.86 9.04 -6.48
C ASP A 44 -6.53 8.33 -7.64
N PHE A 45 -5.72 8.04 -8.65
CA PHE A 45 -6.10 7.24 -9.80
C PHE A 45 -5.02 6.20 -10.06
N PHE A 46 -5.38 4.93 -10.01
CA PHE A 46 -4.50 3.81 -10.33
C PHE A 46 -4.86 3.20 -11.67
N ALA A 47 -3.85 2.92 -12.48
CA ALA A 47 -3.92 2.02 -13.61
C ALA A 47 -3.03 0.80 -13.34
N SER A 48 -3.51 -0.38 -13.68
CA SER A 48 -2.74 -1.62 -13.60
C SER A 48 -2.85 -2.41 -14.89
N TYR A 49 -1.75 -3.04 -15.26
CA TYR A 49 -1.61 -3.84 -16.47
C TYR A 49 -1.15 -5.25 -16.12
N GLN A 50 -1.99 -6.23 -16.46
CA GLN A 50 -1.70 -7.65 -16.34
C GLN A 50 -0.92 -8.12 -17.57
N PHE A 51 0.41 -8.15 -17.47
CA PHE A 51 1.27 -8.54 -18.60
C PHE A 51 1.00 -9.99 -19.04
N ASN A 52 1.00 -10.91 -18.06
CA ASN A 52 0.63 -12.32 -18.18
C ASN A 52 0.02 -12.80 -16.86
N GLU A 53 -0.31 -14.09 -16.70
CA GLU A 53 -0.92 -14.61 -15.46
C GLU A 53 -0.05 -14.46 -14.20
N SER A 54 1.27 -14.30 -14.37
CA SER A 54 2.27 -14.24 -13.32
C SER A 54 2.68 -12.82 -12.95
N LEU A 55 2.65 -11.86 -13.89
CA LEU A 55 3.24 -10.54 -13.72
C LEU A 55 2.22 -9.43 -13.96
N ARG A 56 2.13 -8.52 -12.99
CA ARG A 56 1.30 -7.32 -13.04
C ARG A 56 2.12 -6.09 -12.67
N PHE A 57 1.88 -4.99 -13.38
CA PHE A 57 2.41 -3.67 -13.05
C PHE A 57 1.29 -2.72 -12.70
N TYR A 58 1.58 -1.72 -11.88
CA TYR A 58 0.63 -0.64 -11.58
C TYR A 58 1.34 0.69 -11.35
N LEU A 59 0.62 1.76 -11.64
CA LEU A 59 1.03 3.15 -11.47
C LEU A 59 -0.19 3.94 -10.99
N GLY A 60 0.03 4.82 -10.04
CA GLY A 60 -1.00 5.64 -9.43
C GLY A 60 -0.50 7.05 -9.09
N PRO A 61 -0.71 8.05 -9.97
CA PRO A 61 -0.60 9.44 -9.57
C PRO A 61 -1.70 9.80 -8.56
N ALA A 62 -1.38 10.69 -7.65
CA ALA A 62 -2.29 11.14 -6.62
C ALA A 62 -2.01 12.58 -6.21
N VAL A 63 -3.06 13.21 -5.67
CA VAL A 63 -3.05 14.59 -5.21
C VAL A 63 -3.67 14.67 -3.82
N ILE A 64 -2.94 15.24 -2.88
CA ILE A 64 -3.44 15.68 -1.58
C ILE A 64 -4.18 17.00 -1.82
N VAL A 65 -5.50 16.98 -1.68
CA VAL A 65 -6.38 18.11 -1.98
C VAL A 65 -6.57 19.04 -0.77
N HIS A 66 -6.41 18.49 0.43
CA HIS A 66 -6.46 19.24 1.67
C HIS A 66 -5.54 18.57 2.70
N SER A 67 -4.91 19.40 3.53
CA SER A 67 -4.11 18.99 4.69
C SER A 67 -4.45 19.91 5.85
N ASP A 68 -4.39 19.38 7.06
CA ASP A 68 -4.52 20.20 8.26
C ASP A 68 -3.41 21.28 8.31
N PRO A 69 -3.74 22.55 8.65
CA PRO A 69 -2.77 23.64 8.69
C PRO A 69 -1.60 23.42 9.65
N THR A 70 -1.77 22.60 10.68
CA THR A 70 -0.72 22.29 11.65
C THR A 70 0.31 21.29 11.13
N PHE A 71 -0.02 20.53 10.08
CA PHE A 71 0.86 19.53 9.45
C PHE A 71 0.65 19.49 7.92
N PRO A 72 1.02 20.56 7.19
CA PRO A 72 0.75 20.65 5.77
C PRO A 72 1.60 19.67 4.95
N TRP A 73 1.03 19.22 3.83
CA TRP A 73 1.71 18.42 2.82
C TRP A 73 1.70 19.12 1.46
N LYS A 74 2.79 19.00 0.72
CA LYS A 74 2.78 19.32 -0.71
C LYS A 74 1.86 18.34 -1.47
N PRO A 75 1.17 18.83 -2.51
CA PRO A 75 0.02 18.13 -3.09
C PRO A 75 0.38 16.84 -3.83
N LEU A 76 1.52 16.76 -4.52
CA LEU A 76 1.73 15.68 -5.48
C LEU A 76 2.42 14.47 -4.86
N TYR A 77 1.94 13.28 -5.19
CA TYR A 77 2.71 12.05 -5.02
C TYR A 77 2.38 11.01 -6.08
N ILE A 78 3.25 10.01 -6.21
CA ILE A 78 3.10 8.91 -7.14
C ILE A 78 3.42 7.59 -6.46
N GLU A 79 2.62 6.58 -6.76
CA GLU A 79 2.83 5.21 -6.32
C GLU A 79 2.94 4.29 -7.53
N TYR A 80 3.82 3.31 -7.47
CA TYR A 80 3.98 2.34 -8.56
C TYR A 80 4.58 1.05 -8.04
N GLY A 81 4.45 0.00 -8.82
CA GLY A 81 5.01 -1.27 -8.41
C GLY A 81 4.65 -2.41 -9.32
N SER A 82 5.06 -3.59 -8.86
CA SER A 82 4.82 -4.83 -9.55
C SER A 82 4.43 -5.94 -8.58
N GLU A 83 3.73 -6.92 -9.13
CA GLU A 83 3.34 -8.13 -8.44
C GLU A 83 3.68 -9.31 -9.33
N ILE A 84 4.43 -10.24 -8.75
CA ILE A 84 4.97 -11.42 -9.42
C ILE A 84 4.46 -12.65 -8.68
N ARG A 85 3.86 -13.59 -9.38
CA ARG A 85 3.51 -14.93 -8.91
C ARG A 85 4.35 -15.95 -9.64
N PHE A 86 4.87 -16.92 -8.93
CA PHE A 86 5.69 -17.98 -9.50
C PHE A 86 5.54 -19.26 -8.67
N VAL A 87 5.89 -20.40 -9.27
CA VAL A 87 5.84 -21.72 -8.61
C VAL A 87 4.45 -22.01 -8.03
N GLY A 88 3.51 -22.35 -8.91
CA GLY A 88 2.13 -22.70 -8.55
C GLY A 88 1.93 -24.20 -8.36
N THR A 89 1.31 -24.60 -7.26
CA THR A 89 0.92 -25.99 -6.96
C THR A 89 -0.60 -26.12 -6.93
N LYS A 90 -1.13 -27.07 -7.71
CA LYS A 90 -2.58 -27.38 -7.77
C LYS A 90 -2.90 -28.54 -6.82
N PHE A 91 -3.66 -28.26 -5.77
CA PHE A 91 -4.17 -29.27 -4.84
C PHE A 91 -5.57 -29.71 -5.29
N LEU A 92 -5.62 -30.68 -6.21
CA LEU A 92 -6.85 -31.09 -6.89
C LEU A 92 -7.92 -31.63 -5.94
N LYS A 93 -7.55 -32.42 -4.92
CA LYS A 93 -8.49 -33.00 -3.95
C LYS A 93 -9.21 -31.91 -3.14
N GLN A 94 -8.50 -30.86 -2.74
CA GLN A 94 -9.02 -29.76 -1.94
C GLN A 94 -9.56 -28.60 -2.78
N ARG A 95 -9.43 -28.64 -4.10
CA ARG A 95 -9.75 -27.54 -5.02
C ARG A 95 -9.04 -26.23 -4.64
N LEU A 96 -7.76 -26.33 -4.26
CA LEU A 96 -6.92 -25.19 -3.89
C LEU A 96 -5.77 -24.98 -4.87
N TYR A 97 -5.35 -23.73 -5.01
CA TYR A 97 -4.16 -23.32 -5.74
C TYR A 97 -3.25 -22.52 -4.81
N GLY A 98 -2.05 -23.04 -4.59
CA GLY A 98 -1.01 -22.39 -3.81
C GLY A 98 0.06 -21.82 -4.73
N THR A 99 0.53 -20.60 -4.49
CA THR A 99 1.58 -19.96 -5.29
C THR A 99 2.50 -19.10 -4.43
N LEU A 100 3.78 -19.05 -4.77
CA LEU A 100 4.65 -18.00 -4.23
C LEU A 100 4.31 -16.68 -4.92
N PHE A 101 4.47 -15.58 -4.18
CA PHE A 101 4.36 -14.25 -4.72
C PHE A 101 5.41 -13.31 -4.15
N MET A 102 5.76 -12.31 -4.94
CA MET A 102 6.56 -11.16 -4.54
C MET A 102 5.87 -9.88 -5.01
N THR A 103 5.89 -8.84 -4.18
CA THR A 103 5.43 -7.51 -4.56
C THR A 103 6.49 -6.47 -4.27
N PHE A 104 6.64 -5.56 -5.21
CA PHE A 104 7.48 -4.37 -5.08
C PHE A 104 6.54 -3.18 -5.16
N HIS A 105 6.56 -2.33 -4.14
CA HIS A 105 5.75 -1.13 -4.07
C HIS A 105 6.67 0.04 -3.75
N PHE A 106 6.55 1.11 -4.53
CA PHE A 106 7.31 2.33 -4.35
C PHE A 106 6.37 3.51 -4.28
N ARG A 107 6.72 4.45 -3.42
CA ARG A 107 6.00 5.70 -3.24
C ARG A 107 7.01 6.83 -3.29
N ASN A 108 6.70 7.89 -4.02
CA ASN A 108 7.51 9.10 -4.04
C ASN A 108 6.58 10.29 -3.87
N MET A 109 6.81 11.10 -2.83
CA MET A 109 5.97 12.24 -2.47
C MET A 109 6.75 13.55 -2.63
N GLN A 110 6.09 14.59 -3.13
CA GLN A 110 6.69 15.92 -3.30
C GLN A 110 7.15 16.54 -1.98
N GLU A 111 6.40 16.30 -0.90
CA GLU A 111 6.76 16.75 0.46
C GLU A 111 8.12 16.20 0.88
N LEU A 112 8.43 14.97 0.46
CA LEU A 112 9.62 14.22 0.82
C LEU A 112 10.70 14.31 -0.25
N SER A 113 10.69 15.38 -1.04
CA SER A 113 11.65 15.65 -2.12
C SER A 113 11.73 14.52 -3.17
N TRP A 114 10.65 13.77 -3.36
CA TRP A 114 10.61 12.60 -4.24
C TRP A 114 11.63 11.51 -3.88
N ASN A 115 12.09 11.49 -2.64
CA ASN A 115 13.02 10.49 -2.16
C ASN A 115 12.42 9.08 -2.25
N PHE A 116 13.32 8.09 -2.41
CA PHE A 116 12.94 6.69 -2.49
C PHE A 116 12.27 6.20 -1.20
N ASP A 117 11.08 5.62 -1.34
CA ASP A 117 10.33 4.91 -0.30
C ASP A 117 9.79 3.61 -0.94
N GLY A 118 10.24 2.48 -0.39
CA GLY A 118 10.00 1.17 -0.95
C GLY A 118 9.53 0.15 0.08
N THR A 119 8.51 -0.60 -0.30
CA THR A 119 7.93 -1.73 0.44
C THR A 119 8.01 -2.99 -0.41
N TYR A 120 8.63 -4.01 0.16
CA TYR A 120 8.88 -5.30 -0.47
C TYR A 120 8.12 -6.36 0.30
N ARG A 121 7.38 -7.22 -0.41
CA ARG A 121 6.67 -8.34 0.22
C ARG A 121 6.99 -9.62 -0.51
N ALA A 122 7.20 -10.70 0.23
CA ALA A 122 7.38 -12.03 -0.34
C ALA A 122 6.68 -13.06 0.54
N GLY A 123 5.98 -14.01 -0.08
CA GLY A 123 5.22 -14.98 0.66
C GLY A 123 4.48 -16.01 -0.18
N TYR A 124 3.55 -16.69 0.47
CA TYR A 124 2.75 -17.75 -0.11
C TYR A 124 1.27 -17.39 -0.08
N GLU A 125 0.59 -17.55 -1.22
CA GLU A 125 -0.84 -17.29 -1.42
C GLU A 125 -1.57 -18.61 -1.63
N PHE A 126 -2.60 -18.87 -0.83
CA PHE A 126 -3.58 -19.93 -1.03
C PHE A 126 -4.88 -19.33 -1.58
N SER A 127 -5.35 -19.88 -2.70
CA SER A 127 -6.55 -19.43 -3.39
C SER A 127 -7.40 -20.62 -3.82
N LYS A 128 -8.65 -20.38 -4.23
CA LYS A 128 -9.46 -21.40 -4.91
C LYS A 128 -8.84 -21.74 -6.25
N LEU A 129 -8.96 -23.00 -6.67
CA LEU A 129 -8.40 -23.47 -7.95
C LEU A 129 -8.97 -22.74 -9.18
N GLN A 130 -10.15 -22.15 -9.05
CA GLN A 130 -10.81 -21.31 -10.06
C GLN A 130 -10.19 -19.90 -10.18
N GLY A 131 -9.29 -19.51 -9.27
CA GLY A 131 -8.68 -18.18 -9.21
C GLY A 131 -9.62 -17.07 -8.73
N ILE A 132 -10.91 -17.35 -8.57
CA ILE A 132 -11.94 -16.40 -8.16
C ILE A 132 -12.25 -16.56 -6.67
N GLY A 133 -12.25 -15.44 -5.94
CA GLY A 133 -12.66 -15.37 -4.54
C GLY A 133 -11.56 -14.90 -3.60
N ARG A 134 -11.85 -15.00 -2.31
CA ARG A 134 -10.91 -14.64 -1.24
C ARG A 134 -9.72 -15.61 -1.20
N LYS A 135 -8.58 -15.09 -0.80
CA LYS A 135 -7.29 -15.74 -0.73
C LYS A 135 -6.72 -15.56 0.67
N VAL A 136 -5.97 -16.56 1.13
CA VAL A 136 -5.19 -16.48 2.37
C VAL A 136 -3.73 -16.25 1.97
N ARG A 137 -3.08 -15.24 2.53
CA ARG A 137 -1.67 -14.92 2.25
C ARG A 137 -0.88 -14.89 3.54
N PHE A 138 0.25 -15.59 3.55
CA PHE A 138 1.29 -15.47 4.57
C PHE A 138 2.50 -14.84 3.90
N TYR A 139 3.01 -13.74 4.45
CA TYR A 139 4.14 -13.05 3.84
C TYR A 139 4.97 -12.27 4.86
N ILE A 140 6.21 -12.03 4.47
CA ILE A 140 7.11 -11.11 5.14
C ILE A 140 7.09 -9.82 4.34
N GLU A 141 6.94 -8.71 5.06
CA GLU A 141 7.07 -7.36 4.52
C GLU A 141 8.37 -6.74 5.05
N TYR A 142 9.16 -6.16 4.15
CA TYR A 142 10.29 -5.30 4.49
C TYR A 142 10.01 -3.92 3.91
N HIS A 143 10.04 -2.91 4.76
CA HIS A 143 9.86 -1.51 4.37
C HIS A 143 11.14 -0.73 4.64
N ARG A 144 11.52 0.12 3.69
CA ARG A 144 12.61 1.08 3.82
C ARG A 144 12.19 2.37 3.13
N GLY A 145 11.81 3.35 3.93
CA GLY A 145 11.12 4.52 3.40
C GLY A 145 10.90 5.56 4.47
N TYR A 146 9.68 6.09 4.48
CA TYR A 146 9.22 7.04 5.46
C TYR A 146 8.11 6.40 6.29
N CYS A 147 8.04 6.75 7.56
CA CYS A 147 7.03 6.20 8.46
C CYS A 147 5.61 6.44 7.89
N TYR A 148 4.70 5.49 8.10
CA TYR A 148 3.28 5.71 7.76
C TYR A 148 2.50 6.35 8.90
N GLU A 149 3.11 6.48 10.08
CA GLU A 149 2.42 6.78 11.32
C GLU A 149 2.45 8.27 11.66
N GLY A 150 1.25 8.87 11.67
CA GLY A 150 0.98 10.17 12.26
C GLY A 150 2.04 11.23 11.97
N GLN A 151 2.53 11.87 13.03
CA GLN A 151 3.46 12.99 12.96
C GLN A 151 4.87 12.59 12.51
N PHE A 152 5.22 11.32 12.61
CA PHE A 152 6.51 10.78 12.18
C PHE A 152 6.54 10.48 10.68
N SER A 153 5.47 10.74 9.95
CA SER A 153 5.34 10.42 8.53
C SER A 153 6.32 11.14 7.59
N LYS A 154 7.03 12.15 8.09
CA LYS A 154 8.13 12.83 7.38
C LYS A 154 9.51 12.29 7.76
N GLU A 155 9.59 11.39 8.74
CA GLU A 155 10.83 10.77 9.22
C GLU A 155 11.13 9.46 8.49
N ARG A 156 12.43 9.16 8.35
CA ARG A 156 12.89 7.91 7.76
C ARG A 156 12.65 6.74 8.72
N ASP A 157 12.15 5.64 8.17
CA ASP A 157 11.92 4.42 8.93
C ASP A 157 12.29 3.17 8.11
N HIS A 158 12.57 2.09 8.83
CA HIS A 158 12.75 0.76 8.26
C HIS A 158 12.27 -0.30 9.24
N TYR A 159 11.50 -1.25 8.74
CA TYR A 159 10.95 -2.32 9.56
C TYR A 159 10.80 -3.61 8.76
N MET A 160 10.66 -4.71 9.50
CA MET A 160 10.26 -6.00 8.96
C MET A 160 9.06 -6.53 9.74
N GLN A 161 8.06 -7.05 9.03
CA GLN A 161 6.81 -7.53 9.63
C GLN A 161 6.40 -8.89 9.05
N TYR A 162 5.80 -9.71 9.88
CA TYR A 162 5.15 -10.96 9.49
C TYR A 162 3.65 -10.74 9.40
N ASN A 163 3.06 -11.09 8.26
CA ASN A 163 1.67 -10.76 7.97
C ASN A 163 0.88 -12.01 7.57
N LEU A 164 -0.36 -12.06 8.05
CA LEU A 164 -1.40 -13.00 7.63
C LEU A 164 -2.60 -12.19 7.16
N CYS A 165 -3.01 -12.38 5.91
CA CYS A 165 -4.14 -11.68 5.32
C CYS A 165 -5.16 -12.66 4.73
N TYR A 166 -6.44 -12.33 4.92
CA TYR A 166 -7.56 -12.99 4.25
C TYR A 166 -8.38 -11.94 3.50
N GLY A 167 -8.34 -11.98 2.16
CA GLY A 167 -8.91 -10.93 1.33
C GLY A 167 -8.89 -11.25 -0.16
N PHE A 168 -9.17 -10.26 -1.01
CA PHE A 168 -9.13 -10.41 -2.47
C PHE A 168 -7.75 -10.04 -3.04
#